data_AF-A0A5J4P6P6-F1
#
_entry.id   AF-A0A5J4P6P6-F1
#
_cell.length_a   1.000
_cell.length_b   1.000
_cell.length_c   1.000
_cell.angle_alpha   90.00
_cell.angle_beta   90.00
_cell.angle_gamma   90.00
#
_symmetry.space_group_name_H-M   'P 1'
#
loop_
_entity.id
_entity.type
_entity.pdbx_description
1 polymer ?
#
loop_
_entity_poly.entity_id
_entity_poly.type
_entity_poly.pdbx_seq_one_letter_code
_entity_poly.pdbx_strand_id
1 'polypeptide(L)'
;KRIKAVYEPQGNYNLTTEQTTLLNNIYDGFVRCGANLRDEDNDKYRKLNKELSTLTLQFSENNLKGTNDYQLKLTDKSQLCGLPESAVEAAAQTAGEKGVDGWVFTLQAPSYVPFMTYADNRELRRELYMAYNTQCTQGKYNNTEIVKRIVNVHWEIAQLLGYNDYAGYTLKKRMAENSKT
;
A
#
# COMPACT_ATOMS: atom_id res chain seq x y z
N LYS A 1 9.51 -29.67 -10.54
CA LYS A 1 9.94 -31.08 -10.67
C LYS A 1 10.77 -31.58 -9.48
N ARG A 2 11.91 -30.97 -9.11
CA ARG A 2 12.75 -31.43 -7.97
C ARG A 2 12.06 -31.41 -6.60
N ILE A 3 11.32 -30.35 -6.26
CA ILE A 3 10.67 -30.21 -4.95
C ILE A 3 9.46 -31.14 -4.82
N LYS A 4 8.68 -31.29 -5.90
CA LYS A 4 7.55 -32.22 -5.96
C LYS A 4 7.98 -33.68 -5.72
N ALA A 5 9.13 -34.08 -6.26
CA ALA A 5 9.68 -35.43 -6.05
C ALA A 5 10.10 -35.73 -4.60
N VAL A 6 10.40 -34.70 -3.80
CA VAL A 6 10.66 -34.84 -2.35
C VAL A 6 9.35 -34.74 -1.57
N TYR A 7 8.39 -33.94 -2.02
CA TYR A 7 7.11 -33.79 -1.34
C TYR A 7 6.19 -35.02 -1.46
N GLU A 8 6.09 -35.64 -2.63
CA GLU A 8 5.17 -36.77 -2.87
C GLU A 8 5.41 -38.00 -1.97
N PRO A 9 6.66 -38.47 -1.77
CA PRO A 9 6.93 -39.59 -0.87
C PRO A 9 7.17 -39.15 0.59
N GLN A 10 6.69 -37.98 1.03
CA GLN A 10 7.01 -37.46 2.38
C GLN A 10 6.62 -38.40 3.52
N GLY A 11 5.60 -39.23 3.35
CA GLY A 11 5.19 -40.26 4.32
C GLY A 11 6.18 -41.42 4.47
N ASN A 12 7.16 -41.54 3.56
CA ASN A 12 8.23 -42.54 3.63
C ASN A 12 9.47 -42.01 4.38
N TYR A 13 9.49 -40.72 4.73
CA TYR A 13 10.58 -40.11 5.50
C TYR A 13 10.21 -40.05 6.97
N ASN A 14 11.16 -40.38 7.85
CA ASN A 14 10.98 -40.24 9.29
C ASN A 14 11.37 -38.81 9.72
N LEU A 15 10.56 -37.82 9.32
CA LEU A 15 10.80 -36.39 9.55
C LEU A 15 10.30 -35.96 10.93
N THR A 16 10.98 -35.00 11.54
CA THR A 16 10.44 -34.29 12.71
C THR A 16 9.26 -33.39 12.31
N THR A 17 8.51 -32.90 13.30
CA THR A 17 7.41 -31.95 13.10
C THR A 17 7.88 -30.68 12.37
N GLU A 18 9.04 -30.15 12.75
CA GLU A 18 9.63 -28.95 12.14
C GLU A 18 10.04 -29.21 10.68
N GLN A 19 10.63 -30.37 10.40
CA GLN A 19 11.05 -30.76 9.05
C GLN A 19 9.85 -30.97 8.13
N THR A 20 8.79 -31.60 8.64
CA THR A 20 7.51 -31.79 7.91
C THR A 20 6.87 -30.44 7.61
N THR A 21 6.84 -29.55 8.60
CA THR A 21 6.31 -28.19 8.43
C THR A 21 7.11 -27.39 7.41
N LEU A 22 8.45 -27.49 7.44
CA LEU A 22 9.31 -26.84 6.47
C LEU A 22 9.07 -27.38 5.05
N LEU A 23 8.94 -28.70 4.89
CA LEU A 23 8.67 -29.33 3.60
C LEU A 23 7.33 -28.86 3.02
N ASN A 24 6.27 -28.85 3.82
CA ASN A 24 4.96 -28.32 3.43
C ASN A 24 5.05 -26.85 3.02
N ASN A 25 5.68 -26.01 3.84
CA ASN A 25 5.82 -24.57 3.57
C ASN A 25 6.61 -24.28 2.29
N ILE A 26 7.69 -25.04 2.03
CA ILE A 26 8.47 -24.90 0.80
C ILE A 26 7.61 -25.33 -0.39
N TYR A 27 6.99 -26.50 -0.35
CA TYR A 27 6.18 -26.99 -1.46
C TYR A 27 5.03 -26.03 -1.80
N ASP A 28 4.26 -25.61 -0.80
CA ASP A 28 3.15 -24.67 -0.97
C ASP A 28 3.62 -23.32 -1.51
N GLY A 29 4.79 -22.85 -1.06
CA GLY A 29 5.43 -21.66 -1.59
C GLY A 29 5.69 -21.76 -3.10
N PHE A 30 6.24 -22.88 -3.56
CA PHE A 30 6.51 -23.08 -4.99
C PHE A 30 5.22 -23.22 -5.82
N VAL A 31 4.24 -23.98 -5.34
CA VAL A 31 2.95 -24.14 -6.04
C VAL A 31 2.26 -22.79 -6.20
N ARG A 32 2.24 -21.96 -5.15
CA ARG A 32 1.63 -20.63 -5.17
C ARG A 32 2.41 -19.61 -6.01
N CYS A 33 3.70 -19.84 -6.23
CA CYS A 33 4.50 -19.11 -7.21
C CYS A 33 4.34 -19.64 -8.65
N GLY A 34 3.32 -20.46 -8.92
CA GLY A 34 3.01 -20.96 -10.25
C GLY A 34 3.89 -22.14 -10.71
N ALA A 35 4.58 -22.85 -9.81
CA ALA A 35 5.45 -23.97 -10.20
C ALA A 35 4.71 -25.16 -10.86
N ASN A 36 3.38 -25.21 -10.75
CA ASN A 36 2.52 -26.19 -11.41
C ASN A 36 1.86 -25.67 -12.70
N LEU A 37 2.08 -24.42 -13.09
CA LEU A 37 1.54 -23.86 -14.32
C LEU A 37 2.24 -24.44 -15.54
N ARG A 38 1.50 -24.58 -16.65
CA ARG A 38 2.06 -24.91 -17.97
C ARG A 38 2.82 -23.71 -18.52
N ASP A 39 3.72 -23.93 -19.48
CA ASP A 39 4.69 -22.91 -19.93
C ASP A 39 4.03 -21.57 -20.34
N GLU A 40 2.92 -21.60 -21.10
CA GLU A 40 2.19 -20.38 -21.47
C GLU A 40 1.59 -19.61 -20.28
N ASP A 41 1.07 -20.34 -19.29
CA ASP A 41 0.50 -19.76 -18.08
C ASP A 41 1.60 -19.23 -17.16
N ASN A 42 2.77 -19.86 -17.14
CA ASN A 42 3.94 -19.40 -16.39
C ASN A 42 4.46 -18.05 -16.92
N ASP A 43 4.51 -17.87 -18.24
CA ASP A 43 4.91 -16.61 -18.84
C ASP A 43 3.90 -15.47 -18.58
N LYS A 44 2.60 -15.77 -18.59
CA LYS A 44 1.56 -14.83 -18.15
C LYS A 44 1.76 -14.46 -16.68
N TYR A 45 1.96 -15.44 -15.81
CA TYR A 45 2.19 -15.22 -14.38
C TYR A 45 3.38 -14.29 -14.13
N ARG A 46 4.50 -14.50 -14.82
CA ARG A 46 5.70 -13.63 -14.70
C ARG A 46 5.43 -12.20 -15.15
N LYS A 47 4.73 -12.03 -16.28
CA LYS A 47 4.36 -10.70 -16.80
C LYS A 47 3.45 -9.96 -15.80
N LEU A 48 2.44 -10.63 -15.27
CA LEU A 48 1.52 -10.07 -14.29
C LEU A 48 2.22 -9.68 -12.98
N ASN A 49 3.13 -10.51 -12.47
CA ASN A 49 3.91 -10.17 -11.26
C ASN A 49 4.86 -8.98 -11.49
N LYS A 50 5.49 -8.91 -12.66
CA LYS A 50 6.33 -7.77 -13.03
C LYS A 50 5.49 -6.49 -13.09
N GLU A 51 4.33 -6.56 -13.75
CA GLU A 51 3.40 -5.44 -13.84
C GLU A 51 2.91 -4.99 -12.45
N LEU A 52 2.49 -5.93 -11.60
CA LEU A 52 2.05 -5.64 -10.24
C LEU A 52 3.13 -4.93 -9.41
N SER A 53 4.38 -5.38 -9.54
CA SER A 53 5.53 -4.77 -8.86
C SER A 53 5.76 -3.33 -9.33
N THR A 54 5.70 -3.08 -10.65
CA THR A 54 5.80 -1.73 -11.22
C THR A 54 4.65 -0.83 -10.77
N LEU A 55 3.41 -1.31 -10.81
CA LEU A 55 2.23 -0.55 -10.39
C LEU A 55 2.27 -0.19 -8.89
N THR A 56 2.70 -1.13 -8.05
CA THR A 56 2.80 -0.90 -6.60
C THR A 56 3.88 0.14 -6.27
N LEU A 57 5.02 0.10 -6.98
CA LEU A 57 6.05 1.12 -6.86
C LEU A 57 5.52 2.48 -7.31
N GLN A 58 4.87 2.56 -8.47
CA GLN A 58 4.30 3.79 -9.00
C GLN A 58 3.24 4.39 -8.06
N PHE A 59 2.35 3.57 -7.52
CA PHE A 59 1.36 3.98 -6.52
C PHE A 59 2.03 4.65 -5.31
N SER A 60 3.08 4.02 -4.79
CA SER A 60 3.80 4.48 -3.60
C SER A 60 4.56 5.78 -3.86
N GLU A 61 5.22 5.90 -5.01
CA GLU A 61 5.90 7.12 -5.43
C GLU A 61 4.93 8.28 -5.64
N ASN A 62 3.79 8.04 -6.30
CA ASN A 62 2.76 9.04 -6.50
C ASN A 62 2.22 9.53 -5.16
N ASN A 63 1.98 8.63 -4.21
CA ASN A 63 1.50 8.99 -2.88
C ASN A 63 2.49 9.88 -2.12
N LEU A 64 3.78 9.54 -2.17
CA LEU A 64 4.84 10.34 -1.57
C LEU A 64 4.93 11.72 -2.21
N LYS A 65 4.96 11.78 -3.55
CA LYS A 65 5.05 13.04 -4.31
C LYS A 65 3.81 13.91 -4.06
N GLY A 66 2.61 13.35 -4.12
CA GLY A 66 1.36 14.07 -3.88
C GLY A 66 1.24 14.61 -2.45
N THR A 67 1.74 13.88 -1.46
CA THR A 67 1.79 14.34 -0.06
C THR A 67 2.76 15.52 0.11
N ASN A 68 3.93 15.46 -0.54
CA ASN A 68 4.98 16.48 -0.40
C ASN A 68 4.72 17.76 -1.21
N ASP A 69 3.98 17.64 -2.32
CA ASP A 69 3.66 18.76 -3.22
C ASP A 69 2.64 19.71 -2.59
N TYR A 70 1.70 19.20 -1.80
CA TYR A 70 0.69 20.02 -1.14
C TYR A 70 1.27 20.88 -0.02
N GLN A 71 0.91 22.17 -0.04
CA GLN A 71 1.29 23.15 0.97
C GLN A 71 0.14 24.12 1.19
N LEU A 72 -0.37 24.17 2.42
CA LEU A 72 -1.27 25.23 2.86
C LEU A 72 -0.41 26.35 3.45
N LYS A 73 -0.27 27.45 2.70
CA LYS A 73 0.52 28.61 3.10
C LYS A 73 -0.40 29.64 3.77
N LEU A 74 -0.08 30.00 5.00
CA LEU A 74 -0.80 31.02 5.77
C LEU A 74 0.15 32.18 6.07
N THR A 75 -0.32 33.40 5.87
CA THR A 75 0.45 34.63 6.13
C THR A 75 -0.19 35.51 7.20
N ASP A 76 -1.46 35.28 7.52
CA ASP A 76 -2.17 36.01 8.56
C ASP A 76 -2.19 35.21 9.86
N LYS A 77 -1.70 35.84 10.94
CA LYS A 77 -1.67 35.25 12.28
C LYS A 77 -3.08 34.90 12.80
N SER A 78 -4.12 35.61 12.36
CA SER A 78 -5.52 35.30 12.73
C SER A 78 -5.97 33.91 12.26
N GLN A 79 -5.33 33.36 11.22
CA GLN A 79 -5.63 32.04 10.68
C GLN A 79 -5.09 30.90 11.56
N LEU A 80 -4.22 31.22 12.53
CA LEU A 80 -3.57 30.26 13.43
C LEU A 80 -4.31 30.09 14.76
N CYS A 81 -5.45 30.76 14.95
CA CYS A 81 -6.22 30.67 16.18
C CYS A 81 -6.60 29.22 16.53
N GLY A 82 -6.47 28.90 17.82
CA GLY A 82 -6.74 27.57 18.39
C GLY A 82 -5.55 26.61 18.32
N LEU A 83 -4.60 26.81 17.41
CA LEU A 83 -3.45 25.91 17.27
C LEU A 83 -2.50 25.99 18.47
N PRO A 84 -1.95 24.85 18.92
CA PRO A 84 -0.90 24.84 19.92
C PRO A 84 0.38 25.47 19.36
N GLU A 85 1.14 26.13 20.23
CA GLU A 85 2.38 26.83 19.86
C GLU A 85 3.37 25.90 19.13
N SER A 86 3.49 24.65 19.57
CA SER A 86 4.33 23.64 18.91
C SER A 86 3.97 23.39 17.45
N ALA A 87 2.68 23.42 17.09
CA ALA A 87 2.24 23.26 15.70
C ALA A 87 2.52 24.52 14.87
N VAL A 88 2.40 25.70 15.48
CA VAL A 88 2.72 26.98 14.85
C VAL A 88 4.22 27.10 14.58
N GLU A 89 5.07 26.75 15.54
CA GLU A 89 6.52 26.73 15.40
C GLU A 89 6.97 25.75 14.31
N ALA A 90 6.43 24.52 14.31
CA ALA A 90 6.74 23.53 13.29
C ALA A 90 6.33 23.99 11.88
N ALA A 91 5.19 24.67 11.75
CA ALA A 91 4.74 25.23 10.48
C ALA A 91 5.63 26.40 10.00
N ALA A 92 6.16 27.22 10.93
CA ALA A 92 7.11 28.28 10.62
C ALA A 92 8.47 27.71 10.18
N GLN A 93 8.96 26.67 10.86
CA GLN A 93 10.17 25.95 10.44
C GLN A 93 10.00 25.37 9.03
N THR A 94 8.87 24.71 8.77
CA THR A 94 8.54 24.15 7.45
C THR A 94 8.50 25.24 6.37
N ALA A 95 8.00 26.43 6.70
CA ALA A 95 8.00 27.58 5.81
C ALA A 95 9.44 28.02 5.47
N GLY A 96 10.31 28.11 6.48
CA GLY A 96 11.73 28.41 6.31
C GLY A 96 12.47 27.40 5.44
N GLU A 97 12.26 26.09 5.67
CA GLU A 97 12.84 25.02 4.86
C GLU A 97 12.40 25.07 3.39
N LYS A 98 11.18 25.55 3.15
CA LYS A 98 10.59 25.70 1.80
C LYS A 98 10.86 27.08 1.18
N GLY A 99 11.54 27.99 1.89
CA GLY A 99 11.85 29.34 1.43
C GLY A 99 10.61 30.20 1.17
N VAL A 100 9.58 30.06 2.02
CA VAL A 100 8.34 30.85 1.93
C VAL A 100 8.07 31.57 3.24
N ASP A 101 7.50 32.76 3.15
CA ASP A 101 7.13 33.54 4.33
C ASP A 101 5.85 33.02 4.99
N GLY A 102 5.75 33.18 6.32
CA GLY A 102 4.59 32.79 7.12
C GLY A 102 4.69 31.36 7.65
N TRP A 103 3.61 30.58 7.49
CA TRP A 103 3.47 29.24 8.03
C TRP A 103 3.02 28.27 6.94
N VAL A 104 3.61 27.07 6.92
CA VAL A 104 3.26 26.02 5.98
C VAL A 104 2.74 24.79 6.72
N PHE A 105 1.49 24.43 6.43
CA PHE A 105 0.91 23.16 6.84
C PHE A 105 0.93 22.16 5.68
N THR A 106 1.26 20.91 5.99
CA THR A 106 1.38 19.82 5.02
C THR A 106 0.37 18.72 5.34
N LEU A 107 0.27 17.75 4.44
CA LEU A 107 -0.61 16.59 4.62
C LEU A 107 0.05 15.47 5.47
N GLN A 108 1.28 15.68 5.94
CA GLN A 108 1.95 14.72 6.82
C GLN A 108 1.28 14.71 8.19
N ALA A 109 1.18 13.53 8.81
CA ALA A 109 0.44 13.35 10.07
C ALA A 109 0.84 14.34 11.20
N PRO A 110 2.14 14.66 11.42
CA PRO A 110 2.53 15.64 12.45
C PRO A 110 2.04 17.06 12.19
N SER A 111 1.73 17.42 10.94
CA SER A 111 1.18 18.73 10.56
C SER A 111 -0.35 18.70 10.47
N TYR A 112 -0.90 17.65 9.84
CA TYR A 112 -2.33 17.49 9.61
C TYR A 112 -3.14 17.28 10.90
N VAL A 113 -2.68 16.38 11.78
CA VAL A 113 -3.46 15.99 12.97
C VAL A 113 -3.65 17.16 13.94
N PRO A 114 -2.60 17.92 14.33
CA PRO A 114 -2.79 19.10 15.19
C PRO A 114 -3.67 20.16 14.53
N PHE A 115 -3.52 20.37 13.21
CA PHE A 115 -4.34 21.35 12.50
C PHE A 115 -5.83 21.00 12.54
N MET A 116 -6.17 19.75 12.24
CA MET A 116 -7.56 19.29 12.25
C MET A 116 -8.16 19.24 13.67
N THR A 117 -7.33 19.02 14.70
CA THR A 117 -7.78 18.91 16.09
C THR A 117 -8.03 20.27 16.72
N TYR A 118 -7.16 21.24 16.46
CA TYR A 118 -7.09 22.48 17.25
C TYR A 118 -7.38 23.76 16.47
N ALA A 119 -7.27 23.80 15.14
CA ALA A 119 -7.52 25.04 14.40
C ALA A 119 -8.98 25.46 14.55
N ASP A 120 -9.24 26.73 14.88
CA ASP A 120 -10.60 27.26 15.03
C ASP A 120 -11.28 27.52 13.67
N ASN A 121 -10.49 27.84 12.65
CA ASN A 121 -10.99 28.22 11.32
C ASN A 121 -11.56 27.01 10.56
N ARG A 122 -12.89 26.93 10.47
CA ARG A 122 -13.62 25.85 9.80
C ARG A 122 -13.30 25.72 8.32
N GLU A 123 -13.12 26.84 7.61
CA GLU A 123 -12.89 26.80 6.17
C GLU A 123 -11.49 26.26 5.85
N LEU A 124 -10.48 26.62 6.65
CA LEU A 124 -9.14 26.04 6.51
C LEU A 124 -9.12 24.55 6.88
N ARG A 125 -9.86 24.14 7.92
CA ARG A 125 -10.04 22.71 8.22
C ARG A 125 -10.70 21.97 7.04
N ARG A 126 -11.71 22.57 6.42
CA ARG A 126 -12.39 21.99 5.25
C ARG A 126 -11.44 21.86 4.07
N GLU A 127 -10.66 22.88 3.77
CA GLU A 127 -9.66 22.86 2.70
C GLU A 127 -8.62 21.75 2.91
N LEU A 128 -8.00 21.72 4.10
CA LEU A 128 -6.98 20.74 4.43
C LEU A 128 -7.56 19.31 4.46
N TYR A 129 -8.77 19.12 4.99
CA TYR A 129 -9.48 17.85 4.97
C TYR A 129 -9.73 17.36 3.54
N MET A 130 -10.23 18.23 2.66
CA MET A 130 -10.48 17.86 1.27
C MET A 130 -9.18 17.53 0.56
N ALA A 131 -8.12 18.31 0.78
CA ALA A 131 -6.80 18.03 0.23
C ALA A 131 -6.28 16.65 0.68
N TYR A 132 -6.41 16.30 1.96
CA TYR A 132 -6.01 15.01 2.52
C TYR A 132 -6.83 13.83 1.95
N ASN A 133 -8.15 13.95 1.88
CA ASN A 133 -9.02 12.85 1.44
C ASN A 133 -9.10 12.68 -0.07
N THR A 134 -8.66 13.68 -0.84
CA THR A 134 -8.59 13.61 -2.31
C THR A 134 -7.16 13.45 -2.81
N GLN A 135 -6.20 13.18 -1.92
CA GLN A 135 -4.82 12.91 -2.29
C GLN A 135 -4.73 11.83 -3.36
N CYS A 136 -3.97 12.12 -4.41
CA CYS A 136 -3.70 11.18 -5.49
C CYS A 136 -4.95 10.63 -6.19
N THR A 137 -6.08 11.35 -6.17
CA THR A 137 -7.30 11.00 -6.93
C THR A 137 -7.45 11.78 -8.23
N GLN A 138 -6.64 12.81 -8.42
CA GLN A 138 -6.70 13.72 -9.56
C GLN A 138 -5.32 14.30 -9.89
N GLY A 139 -5.19 14.90 -11.08
CA GLY A 139 -3.96 15.56 -11.52
C GLY A 139 -2.79 14.60 -11.81
N LYS A 140 -1.57 15.11 -11.66
CA LYS A 140 -0.33 14.43 -12.06
C LYS A 140 -0.05 13.13 -11.29
N TYR A 141 -0.49 13.04 -10.04
CA TYR A 141 -0.24 11.90 -9.16
C TYR A 141 -1.48 11.01 -8.99
N ASN A 142 -2.39 11.01 -9.97
CA ASN A 142 -3.61 10.23 -9.91
C ASN A 142 -3.33 8.71 -9.88
N ASN A 143 -3.79 8.05 -8.83
CA ASN A 143 -3.66 6.62 -8.58
C ASN A 143 -4.93 5.81 -8.88
N THR A 144 -6.05 6.43 -9.28
CA THR A 144 -7.33 5.73 -9.51
C THR A 144 -7.19 4.60 -10.54
N GLU A 145 -6.57 4.87 -11.69
CA GLU A 145 -6.37 3.83 -12.73
C GLU A 145 -5.31 2.80 -12.32
N ILE A 146 -4.29 3.22 -11.56
CA ILE A 146 -3.28 2.30 -11.03
C ILE A 146 -3.92 1.30 -10.07
N VAL A 147 -4.77 1.77 -9.15
CA VAL A 147 -5.49 0.90 -8.20
C VAL A 147 -6.42 -0.06 -8.94
N LYS A 148 -7.20 0.44 -9.92
CA LYS A 148 -8.04 -0.43 -10.77
C LYS A 148 -7.21 -1.52 -11.44
N ARG A 149 -6.06 -1.17 -12.00
CA ARG A 149 -5.19 -2.16 -12.66
C ARG A 149 -4.59 -3.14 -11.65
N ILE A 150 -4.15 -2.70 -10.47
CA ILE A 150 -3.66 -3.58 -9.41
C ILE A 150 -4.73 -4.62 -9.03
N VAL A 151 -5.98 -4.19 -8.83
CA VAL A 151 -7.10 -5.10 -8.49
C VAL A 151 -7.33 -6.11 -9.61
N ASN A 152 -7.32 -5.68 -10.87
CA ASN A 152 -7.48 -6.58 -12.02
C ASN A 152 -6.32 -7.58 -12.13
N VAL A 153 -5.07 -7.12 -11.96
CA VAL A 153 -3.89 -8.00 -11.99
C VAL A 153 -3.92 -9.02 -10.86
N HIS A 154 -4.34 -8.62 -9.64
CA HIS A 154 -4.56 -9.56 -8.54
C HIS A 154 -5.61 -10.62 -8.87
N TRP A 155 -6.71 -10.21 -9.50
CA TRP A 155 -7.74 -11.15 -9.95
C TRP A 155 -7.22 -12.10 -11.02
N GLU A 156 -6.54 -11.59 -12.05
CA GLU A 156 -5.94 -12.39 -13.13
C GLU A 156 -4.93 -13.43 -12.57
N ILE A 157 -4.09 -13.04 -11.61
CA ILE A 157 -3.16 -13.95 -10.92
C ILE A 157 -3.92 -15.04 -10.17
N ALA A 158 -5.00 -14.69 -9.45
CA ALA A 158 -5.79 -15.65 -8.71
C ALA A 158 -6.44 -16.70 -9.64
N GLN A 159 -7.06 -16.25 -10.74
CA GLN A 159 -7.66 -17.13 -11.74
C GLN A 159 -6.63 -18.08 -12.36
N LEU A 160 -5.45 -17.54 -12.71
CA LEU A 160 -4.36 -18.33 -13.29
C LEU A 160 -3.87 -19.43 -12.36
N LEU A 161 -3.88 -19.19 -11.05
CA LEU A 161 -3.50 -20.15 -10.02
C LEU A 161 -4.66 -21.06 -9.57
N GLY A 162 -5.85 -20.92 -10.16
CA GLY A 162 -7.02 -21.75 -9.85
C GLY A 162 -7.82 -21.32 -8.60
N TYR A 163 -7.71 -20.07 -8.18
CA TYR A 163 -8.47 -19.50 -7.07
C TYR A 163 -9.61 -18.60 -7.59
N ASN A 164 -10.74 -18.59 -6.87
CA ASN A 164 -11.90 -17.77 -7.22
C ASN A 164 -11.62 -16.26 -7.13
N ASP A 165 -10.80 -15.86 -6.15
CA ASP A 165 -10.42 -14.47 -5.92
C ASP A 165 -9.04 -14.39 -5.21
N TYR A 166 -8.48 -13.18 -5.18
CA TYR A 166 -7.16 -12.94 -4.59
C TYR A 166 -7.16 -13.04 -3.06
N ALA A 167 -8.31 -12.83 -2.40
CA ALA A 167 -8.42 -12.97 -0.96
C ALA A 167 -8.30 -14.46 -0.56
N GLY A 168 -8.98 -15.36 -1.26
CA GLY A 168 -8.87 -16.80 -1.11
C GLY A 168 -7.46 -17.31 -1.37
N TYR A 169 -6.79 -16.80 -2.42
CA TYR A 169 -5.37 -17.06 -2.65
C TYR A 169 -4.48 -16.62 -1.47
N THR A 170 -4.74 -15.44 -0.91
CA THR A 170 -3.94 -14.85 0.18
C THR A 170 -4.18 -15.57 1.52
N LEU A 171 -5.43 -15.86 1.84
CA LEU A 171 -5.87 -16.42 3.13
C LEU A 171 -5.44 -17.85 3.33
N LYS A 172 -5.14 -18.61 2.27
CA LYS A 172 -4.60 -19.97 2.40
C LYS A 172 -3.29 -20.08 3.21
N LYS A 173 -2.51 -18.99 3.34
CA LYS A 173 -1.30 -18.95 4.18
C LYS A 173 -1.52 -18.22 5.51
N ARG A 174 -2.76 -17.80 5.80
CA ARG A 174 -3.11 -17.09 7.03
C ARG A 174 -3.92 -18.03 7.92
N MET A 175 -3.82 -17.84 9.23
CA MET A 175 -4.59 -18.59 10.22
C MET A 175 -6.11 -18.46 10.06
N ALA A 176 -6.56 -17.41 9.35
CA ALA A 176 -7.98 -17.21 9.05
C ALA A 176 -8.53 -18.24 8.03
N GLU A 177 -7.67 -18.88 7.23
CA GLU A 177 -7.93 -19.97 6.27
C GLU A 177 -8.90 -19.68 5.11
N ASN A 178 -9.95 -18.89 5.31
CA ASN A 178 -10.95 -18.54 4.31
C ASN A 178 -11.59 -17.17 4.58
N SER A 179 -12.30 -16.64 3.59
CA SER A 179 -12.93 -15.31 3.62
C SER A 179 -14.40 -15.33 4.09
N LYS A 180 -14.94 -16.50 4.44
CA LYS A 180 -16.30 -16.62 4.95
C LYS A 180 -16.28 -16.33 6.45
N THR A 181 -16.92 -15.24 6.83
CA THR A 181 -17.24 -14.92 8.22
C THR A 181 -18.48 -15.67 8.67
#